data_AF-A0AAD5JJS8-F1
#
_entry.id   AF-A0AAD5JJS8-F1
#
_cell.length_a   1.000
_cell.length_b   1.000
_cell.length_c   1.000
_cell.angle_alpha   90.00
_cell.angle_beta   90.00
_cell.angle_gamma   90.00
#
_symmetry.space_group_name_H-M   'P 1'
#
loop_
_entity.id
_entity.type
_entity.pdbx_description
1 polymer ?
#
loop_
_entity_poly.entity_id
_entity_poly.type
_entity_poly.pdbx_seq_one_letter_code
_entity_poly.pdbx_strand_id
1 'polypeptide(L)'
;MAAEGEEDEGHGGGRRRRRRPVRQKETTTKAATTEGEGQQLKNPISHSLVMSLDSHIESVLWTHDQISDRVAQLAAQISTDFDSNSGPPPVVVGVATGAFLFLADLVRKIQLPVSVDFVRVESYGSGTESNGAPVISLNLKLDVKDKHVILVEDIVDTGSTVSCLIPYLESKGASSVSVCTFLDKPTRRKVQVELLGKGKFYRGFQCPDYFVVGYGMDFAELYRNLPYIGVLKPEYYK
;
A
#
# COMPACT_ATOMS: atom_id res chain seq x y z
N MET A 1 -45.11 44.49 34.78
CA MET A 1 -46.04 44.45 33.63
C MET A 1 -45.71 43.18 32.87
N ALA A 2 -46.36 42.02 33.10
CA ALA A 2 -47.78 41.68 32.86
C ALA A 2 -48.16 41.98 31.39
N ALA A 3 -48.69 41.06 30.57
CA ALA A 3 -49.26 39.72 30.81
C ALA A 3 -49.48 38.95 29.48
N GLU A 4 -49.65 37.62 29.62
CA GLU A 4 -50.54 36.67 28.87
C GLU A 4 -50.39 36.50 27.34
N GLY A 5 -50.46 35.31 26.72
CA GLY A 5 -50.93 33.98 27.13
C GLY A 5 -51.81 33.40 25.99
N GLU A 6 -51.58 32.15 25.55
CA GLU A 6 -52.61 31.13 25.24
C GLU A 6 -52.01 29.89 24.55
N GLU A 7 -52.32 28.74 25.16
CA GLU A 7 -52.17 27.37 24.69
C GLU A 7 -53.41 26.99 23.85
N ASP A 8 -53.32 26.00 22.95
CA ASP A 8 -54.35 24.95 22.89
C ASP A 8 -53.89 23.67 22.17
N GLU A 9 -54.24 22.54 22.78
CA GLU A 9 -54.10 21.17 22.27
C GLU A 9 -55.43 20.69 21.64
N GLY A 10 -55.36 19.65 20.80
CA GLY A 10 -56.36 18.56 20.92
C GLY A 10 -57.30 18.24 19.74
N HIS A 11 -56.94 17.14 19.06
CA HIS A 11 -57.78 15.97 18.74
C HIS A 11 -59.02 16.03 17.80
N GLY A 12 -58.99 15.15 16.78
CA GLY A 12 -60.04 14.13 16.63
C GLY A 12 -60.64 13.82 15.24
N GLY A 13 -60.29 12.65 14.68
CA GLY A 13 -61.15 11.78 13.82
C GLY A 13 -61.41 12.23 12.37
N GLY A 14 -61.25 11.45 11.30
CA GLY A 14 -61.20 10.00 11.09
C GLY A 14 -62.03 9.66 9.85
N ARG A 15 -61.46 9.05 8.81
CA ARG A 15 -62.20 8.21 7.84
C ARG A 15 -61.29 7.23 7.10
N ARG A 16 -61.52 5.95 7.42
CA ARG A 16 -60.87 4.74 6.91
C ARG A 16 -61.09 4.58 5.39
N ARG A 17 -60.02 4.30 4.63
CA ARG A 17 -60.12 3.60 3.33
C ARG A 17 -59.61 2.17 3.50
N ARG A 18 -60.53 1.22 3.35
CA ARG A 18 -60.30 -0.24 3.40
C ARG A 18 -59.34 -0.66 2.28
N ARG A 19 -58.17 -1.22 2.60
CA ARG A 19 -57.36 -2.00 1.66
C ARG A 19 -57.76 -3.47 1.78
N ARG A 20 -58.04 -4.10 0.63
CA ARG A 20 -58.41 -5.52 0.48
C ARG A 20 -57.26 -6.44 0.92
N PRO A 21 -57.54 -7.65 1.44
CA PRO A 21 -56.49 -8.60 1.77
C PRO A 21 -55.95 -9.22 0.48
N VAL A 22 -54.62 -9.24 0.34
CA VAL A 22 -53.95 -10.02 -0.70
C VAL A 22 -53.77 -11.43 -0.17
N ARG A 23 -54.40 -12.38 -0.86
CA ARG A 23 -54.39 -13.82 -0.58
C ARG A 23 -52.99 -14.38 -0.82
N GLN A 24 -52.34 -14.89 0.22
CA GLN A 24 -51.16 -15.73 0.08
C GLN A 24 -51.56 -17.01 -0.67
N LYS A 25 -50.86 -17.33 -1.76
CA LYS A 25 -50.89 -18.66 -2.35
C LYS A 25 -49.70 -19.42 -1.78
N GLU A 26 -50.01 -20.37 -0.91
CA GLU A 26 -49.11 -21.49 -0.62
C GLU A 26 -48.92 -22.29 -1.91
N THR A 27 -47.67 -22.42 -2.34
CA THR A 27 -47.24 -23.46 -3.27
C THR A 27 -46.24 -24.32 -2.54
N THR A 28 -46.74 -25.43 -1.99
CA THR A 28 -45.97 -26.61 -1.62
C THR A 28 -45.22 -27.15 -2.82
N THR A 29 -43.90 -27.12 -2.78
CA THR A 29 -43.06 -27.90 -3.69
C THR A 29 -42.29 -28.93 -2.86
N LYS A 30 -42.57 -30.21 -3.14
CA LYS A 30 -41.95 -31.38 -2.53
C LYS A 30 -40.43 -31.33 -2.69
N ALA A 31 -39.70 -31.59 -1.61
CA ALA A 31 -38.29 -31.92 -1.65
C ALA A 31 -38.10 -33.25 -2.42
N ALA A 32 -37.35 -33.19 -3.51
CA ALA A 32 -36.76 -34.35 -4.15
C ALA A 32 -35.28 -34.37 -3.76
N THR A 33 -34.93 -35.28 -2.86
CA THR A 33 -33.56 -35.68 -2.55
C THR A 33 -32.94 -36.30 -3.79
N THR A 34 -31.92 -35.66 -4.34
CA THR A 34 -30.97 -36.30 -5.25
C THR A 34 -29.59 -36.05 -4.66
N GLU A 35 -29.02 -37.09 -4.08
CA GLU A 35 -27.62 -37.14 -3.68
C GLU A 35 -26.77 -37.03 -4.95
N GLY A 36 -26.26 -35.83 -5.20
CA GLY A 36 -25.26 -35.55 -6.23
C GLY A 36 -23.93 -35.37 -5.53
N GLU A 37 -23.01 -36.30 -5.78
CA GLU A 37 -21.65 -36.33 -5.28
C GLU A 37 -21.00 -34.94 -5.33
N GLY A 38 -20.60 -34.44 -4.16
CA GLY A 38 -19.82 -33.23 -4.03
C GLY A 38 -18.45 -33.44 -4.67
N GLN A 39 -18.31 -33.10 -5.94
CA GLN A 39 -17.01 -32.95 -6.57
C GLN A 39 -16.35 -31.71 -5.99
N GLN A 40 -15.58 -31.95 -4.94
CA GLN A 40 -14.63 -31.02 -4.37
C GLN A 40 -13.73 -30.52 -5.51
N LEU A 41 -13.88 -29.26 -5.89
CA LEU A 41 -12.94 -28.56 -6.75
C LEU A 41 -11.60 -28.47 -6.00
N LYS A 42 -10.82 -29.55 -6.04
CA LYS A 42 -9.40 -29.52 -5.76
C LYS A 42 -8.81 -28.68 -6.88
N ASN A 43 -8.57 -27.41 -6.63
CA ASN A 43 -7.62 -26.63 -7.41
C ASN A 43 -6.26 -26.84 -6.75
N PRO A 44 -5.38 -27.73 -7.26
CA PRO A 44 -4.02 -27.79 -6.82
C PRO A 44 -3.27 -26.72 -7.61
N ILE A 45 -3.44 -25.44 -7.25
CA ILE A 45 -2.40 -24.47 -7.62
C ILE A 45 -1.21 -24.90 -6.77
N SER A 46 -0.36 -25.68 -7.43
CA SER A 46 0.43 -26.73 -6.81
C SER A 46 1.51 -26.17 -5.88
N HIS A 47 1.69 -26.84 -4.75
CA HIS A 47 2.88 -26.74 -3.91
C HIS A 47 4.20 -26.86 -4.73
N SER A 48 4.14 -27.52 -5.89
CA SER A 48 5.22 -27.64 -6.88
C SER A 48 5.63 -26.32 -7.53
N LEU A 49 4.73 -25.34 -7.71
CA LEU A 49 5.07 -24.06 -8.34
C LEU A 49 5.77 -23.12 -7.36
N VAL A 50 5.38 -23.14 -6.08
CA VAL A 50 6.06 -22.41 -5.00
C VAL A 50 7.45 -22.98 -4.78
N MET A 51 7.59 -24.32 -4.72
CA MET A 51 8.89 -25.00 -4.70
C MET A 51 9.77 -24.69 -5.93
N SER A 52 9.18 -24.28 -7.05
CA SER A 52 9.92 -23.84 -8.24
C SER A 52 10.53 -22.44 -8.06
N LEU A 53 9.86 -21.51 -7.38
CA LEU A 53 10.37 -20.13 -7.24
C LEU A 53 11.56 -20.06 -6.28
N ASP A 54 11.51 -20.79 -5.15
CA ASP A 54 12.63 -20.89 -4.22
C ASP A 54 13.89 -21.47 -4.89
N SER A 55 13.71 -22.36 -5.88
CA SER A 55 14.85 -22.95 -6.62
C SER A 55 15.62 -21.94 -7.47
N HIS A 56 15.02 -20.78 -7.78
CA HIS A 56 15.65 -19.71 -8.55
C HIS A 56 16.50 -18.76 -7.69
N ILE A 57 16.41 -18.89 -6.36
CA ILE A 57 17.11 -18.04 -5.40
C ILE A 57 18.49 -18.62 -5.10
N GLU A 58 19.53 -17.81 -5.29
CA GLU A 58 20.92 -18.18 -5.00
C GLU A 58 21.19 -18.17 -3.49
N SER A 59 20.72 -17.13 -2.81
CA SER A 59 20.85 -16.98 -1.36
C SER A 59 19.76 -16.06 -0.79
N VAL A 60 19.39 -16.27 0.47
CA VAL A 60 18.49 -15.38 1.21
C VAL A 60 19.33 -14.31 1.91
N LEU A 61 19.05 -13.03 1.64
CA LEU A 61 19.72 -11.90 2.29
C LEU A 61 19.03 -11.52 3.60
N TRP A 62 17.70 -11.48 3.59
CA TRP A 62 16.90 -11.14 4.77
C TRP A 62 15.67 -12.04 4.86
N THR A 63 15.56 -12.75 5.98
CA THR A 63 14.42 -13.61 6.32
C THR A 63 13.20 -12.78 6.70
N HIS A 64 12.02 -13.42 6.71
CA HIS A 64 10.77 -12.83 7.17
C HIS A 64 10.91 -12.13 8.55
N ASP A 65 11.55 -12.78 9.51
CA ASP A 65 11.65 -12.25 10.87
C ASP A 65 12.57 -11.02 10.93
N GLN A 66 13.70 -11.06 10.21
CA GLN A 66 14.58 -9.89 10.08
C GLN A 66 13.90 -8.70 9.40
N ILE A 67 13.07 -8.98 8.39
CA ILE A 67 12.24 -7.97 7.73
C ILE A 67 11.27 -7.37 8.75
N SER A 68 10.48 -8.20 9.44
CA SER A 68 9.49 -7.77 10.43
C SER A 68 10.11 -6.90 11.53
N ASP A 69 11.25 -7.32 12.09
CA ASP A 69 11.99 -6.60 13.11
C ASP A 69 12.47 -5.24 12.60
N ARG A 70 13.02 -5.19 11.37
CA ARG A 70 13.50 -3.93 10.81
C ARG A 70 12.36 -2.95 10.53
N VAL A 71 11.23 -3.45 10.03
CA VAL A 71 10.04 -2.63 9.82
C VAL A 71 9.51 -2.07 11.14
N ALA A 72 9.54 -2.87 12.23
CA ALA A 72 9.16 -2.38 13.55
C ALA A 72 10.08 -1.25 14.05
N GLN A 73 11.40 -1.37 13.84
CA GLN A 73 12.36 -0.32 14.19
C GLN A 73 12.11 0.97 13.40
N LEU A 74 11.87 0.86 12.09
CA LEU A 74 11.55 2.03 11.24
C LEU A 74 10.25 2.70 11.67
N ALA A 75 9.20 1.91 11.94
CA ALA A 75 7.93 2.43 12.41
C ALA A 75 8.05 3.16 13.75
N ALA A 76 8.85 2.63 14.68
CA ALA A 76 9.12 3.27 15.97
C ALA A 76 9.90 4.59 15.80
N GLN A 77 10.87 4.63 14.89
CA GLN A 77 11.62 5.84 14.55
C GLN A 77 10.68 6.91 13.97
N ILE A 78 9.86 6.56 12.98
CA ILE A 78 8.86 7.45 12.39
C ILE A 78 7.87 7.94 13.45
N SER A 79 7.40 7.05 14.33
CA SER A 79 6.44 7.40 15.38
C SER A 79 7.01 8.42 16.38
N THR A 80 8.29 8.28 16.71
CA THR A 80 9.00 9.24 17.57
C THR A 80 9.18 10.59 16.87
N ASP A 81 9.50 10.57 15.58
CA ASP A 81 9.83 11.76 14.81
C ASP A 81 8.61 12.65 14.47
N PHE A 82 7.40 12.09 14.50
CA PHE A 82 6.14 12.77 14.18
C PHE A 82 5.12 12.71 15.33
N ASP A 83 5.59 12.77 16.57
CA ASP A 83 4.70 12.71 17.73
C ASP A 83 3.51 13.70 17.63
N SER A 84 2.45 13.47 18.41
CA SER A 84 1.18 14.21 18.29
C SER A 84 1.28 15.74 18.48
N ASN A 85 2.43 16.24 18.92
CA ASN A 85 2.69 17.68 19.10
C ASN A 85 3.39 18.32 17.89
N SER A 86 3.76 17.52 16.89
CA SER A 86 4.58 17.93 15.74
C SER A 86 3.79 18.49 14.55
N GLY A 87 2.46 18.63 14.67
CA GLY A 87 1.59 19.24 13.66
C GLY A 87 0.55 18.27 13.08
N PRO A 88 0.04 18.52 11.86
CA PRO A 88 -0.91 17.65 11.20
C PRO A 88 -0.35 16.24 10.95
N PRO A 89 -1.19 15.19 10.99
CA PRO A 89 -0.81 13.83 10.63
C PRO A 89 -0.13 13.74 9.25
N PRO A 90 0.95 12.95 9.10
CA PRO A 90 1.59 12.77 7.80
C PRO A 90 0.73 11.93 6.85
N VAL A 91 0.95 12.14 5.55
CA VAL A 91 0.43 11.26 4.50
C VAL A 91 1.53 10.28 4.10
N VAL A 92 1.28 8.98 4.28
CA VAL A 92 2.20 7.92 3.87
C VAL A 92 1.84 7.49 2.46
N VAL A 93 2.76 7.66 1.52
CA VAL A 93 2.53 7.40 0.09
C VAL A 93 3.42 6.25 -0.34
N GLY A 94 2.83 5.11 -0.71
CA GLY A 94 3.57 3.99 -1.28
C GLY A 94 3.83 4.17 -2.77
N VAL A 95 5.06 3.92 -3.20
CA VAL A 95 5.40 3.82 -4.62
C VAL A 95 5.01 2.45 -5.14
N ALA A 96 3.96 2.41 -5.95
CA ALA A 96 3.47 1.19 -6.55
C ALA A 96 4.38 0.73 -7.71
N THR A 97 4.49 -0.57 -7.98
CA THR A 97 3.85 -1.66 -7.23
C THR A 97 4.74 -2.21 -6.11
N GLY A 98 6.06 -2.08 -6.23
CA GLY A 98 7.03 -2.78 -5.36
C GLY A 98 6.86 -2.53 -3.87
N ALA A 99 6.58 -1.29 -3.45
CA ALA A 99 6.51 -0.93 -2.05
C ALA A 99 5.27 -1.44 -1.30
N PHE A 100 4.28 -2.08 -1.96
CA PHE A 100 2.97 -2.32 -1.34
C PHE A 100 3.01 -3.21 -0.09
N LEU A 101 3.86 -4.25 -0.07
CA LEU A 101 4.02 -5.12 1.10
C LEU A 101 4.72 -4.38 2.24
N PHE A 102 5.83 -3.70 1.93
CA PHE A 102 6.55 -2.90 2.91
C PHE A 102 5.68 -1.79 3.50
N LEU A 103 4.93 -1.07 2.66
CA LEU A 103 3.96 -0.07 3.09
C LEU A 103 2.95 -0.67 4.06
N ALA A 104 2.30 -1.79 3.70
CA ALA A 104 1.28 -2.42 4.54
C ALA A 104 1.84 -2.85 5.91
N ASP A 105 3.07 -3.36 5.94
CA ASP A 105 3.74 -3.79 7.17
C ASP A 105 4.24 -2.63 8.02
N LEU A 106 4.64 -1.53 7.38
CA LEU A 106 5.09 -0.31 8.04
C LEU A 106 3.92 0.44 8.68
N VAL A 107 2.85 0.73 7.93
CA VAL A 107 1.74 1.55 8.42
C VAL A 107 0.99 0.90 9.58
N ARG A 108 0.90 -0.44 9.61
CA ARG A 108 0.30 -1.18 10.74
C ARG A 108 1.10 -1.08 12.04
N LYS A 109 2.39 -0.72 11.96
CA LYS A 109 3.28 -0.59 13.12
C LYS A 109 3.51 0.87 13.55
N ILE A 110 3.13 1.84 12.72
CA ILE A 110 3.22 3.26 13.08
C ILE A 110 2.19 3.58 14.18
N GLN A 111 2.64 4.19 15.27
CA GLN A 111 1.82 4.51 16.44
C GLN A 111 1.33 5.97 16.42
N LEU A 112 0.84 6.40 15.26
CA LEU A 112 0.32 7.75 15.02
C LEU A 112 -0.85 7.68 14.04
N PRO A 113 -1.80 8.65 14.06
CA PRO A 113 -2.73 8.83 12.96
C PRO A 113 -1.96 9.07 11.66
N VAL A 114 -2.30 8.34 10.61
CA VAL A 114 -1.75 8.52 9.27
C VAL A 114 -2.86 8.39 8.23
N SER A 115 -2.71 9.08 7.11
CA SER A 115 -3.47 8.76 5.89
C SER A 115 -2.55 8.01 4.93
N VAL A 116 -3.11 7.11 4.10
CA VAL A 116 -2.33 6.28 3.18
C VAL A 116 -2.81 6.49 1.75
N ASP A 117 -1.88 6.67 0.82
CA ASP A 117 -2.14 6.75 -0.61
C ASP A 117 -1.07 6.03 -1.44
N PHE A 118 -1.25 5.96 -2.74
CA PHE A 118 -0.30 5.37 -3.68
C PHE A 118 0.02 6.32 -4.83
N VAL A 119 1.25 6.23 -5.32
CA VAL A 119 1.70 6.88 -6.56
C VAL A 119 2.41 5.83 -7.42
N ARG A 120 2.39 5.98 -8.74
CA ARG A 120 3.15 5.12 -9.65
C ARG A 120 3.93 5.97 -10.63
N VAL A 121 5.18 5.59 -10.83
CA VAL A 121 6.06 6.14 -11.85
C VAL A 121 6.41 5.04 -12.83
N GLU A 122 6.40 5.36 -14.12
CA GLU A 122 6.89 4.47 -15.17
C GLU A 122 8.10 5.10 -15.83
N SER A 123 9.14 4.30 -16.01
CA SER A 123 10.28 4.65 -16.86
C SER A 123 9.88 4.49 -18.33
N TYR A 124 10.19 5.47 -19.17
CA TYR A 124 10.10 5.27 -20.62
C TYR A 124 11.23 4.34 -21.10
N GLY A 125 10.85 3.27 -21.81
CA GLY A 125 11.78 2.39 -22.52
C GLY A 125 11.43 0.91 -22.36
N SER A 126 11.05 0.25 -23.47
CA SER A 126 11.02 -1.20 -23.55
C SER A 126 12.47 -1.71 -23.72
N GLY A 127 13.24 -1.78 -22.64
CA GLY A 127 14.63 -2.23 -22.65
C GLY A 127 15.38 -1.94 -21.35
N THR A 128 16.59 -2.48 -21.20
CA THR A 128 17.46 -2.32 -20.01
C THR A 128 18.05 -0.92 -19.82
N GLU A 129 17.67 0.05 -20.65
CA GLU A 129 18.11 1.44 -20.57
C GLU A 129 16.90 2.40 -20.54
N SER A 130 16.69 3.02 -19.38
CA SER A 130 15.72 4.09 -19.18
C SER A 130 16.28 5.41 -19.72
N ASN A 131 15.99 5.75 -20.98
CA ASN A 131 16.49 6.97 -21.63
C ASN A 131 15.52 8.17 -21.54
N GLY A 132 14.36 8.02 -20.87
CA GLY A 132 13.41 9.10 -20.62
C GLY A 132 13.29 9.47 -19.14
N ALA A 133 12.88 10.71 -18.85
CA ALA A 133 12.50 11.11 -17.51
C ALA A 133 11.31 10.24 -17.04
N PRO A 134 11.32 9.70 -15.81
CA PRO A 134 10.21 8.92 -15.29
C PRO A 134 8.91 9.75 -15.28
N VAL A 135 7.77 9.13 -15.62
CA VAL A 135 6.46 9.80 -15.70
C VAL A 135 5.48 9.22 -14.69
N ILE A 136 4.70 10.09 -14.06
CA ILE A 136 3.64 9.71 -13.12
C ILE A 136 2.50 9.04 -13.89
N SER A 137 2.29 7.74 -13.68
CA SER A 137 1.21 6.96 -14.30
C SER A 137 0.02 6.72 -13.37
N LEU A 138 0.21 6.83 -12.05
CA LEU A 138 -0.87 6.88 -11.06
C LEU A 138 -0.65 8.11 -10.17
N ASN A 139 -1.62 9.03 -10.19
CA ASN A 139 -1.61 10.24 -9.37
C ASN A 139 -2.16 9.98 -7.97
N LEU A 140 -1.77 10.85 -7.03
CA LEU A 140 -2.36 10.91 -5.70
C LEU A 140 -3.86 11.18 -5.76
N LYS A 141 -4.60 10.55 -4.85
CA LYS A 141 -6.01 10.82 -4.56
C LYS A 141 -6.17 11.78 -3.39
N LEU A 142 -5.29 11.70 -2.40
CA LEU A 142 -5.30 12.54 -1.22
C LEU A 142 -4.64 13.89 -1.50
N ASP A 143 -5.21 14.95 -0.92
CA ASP A 143 -4.56 16.26 -0.89
C ASP A 143 -3.40 16.25 0.11
N VAL A 144 -2.22 16.60 -0.37
CA VAL A 144 -0.97 16.68 0.40
C VAL A 144 -0.55 18.12 0.70
N LYS A 145 -1.36 19.11 0.30
CA LYS A 145 -1.06 20.52 0.53
C LYS A 145 -0.82 20.81 2.02
N ASP A 146 0.29 21.50 2.30
CA ASP A 146 0.79 21.90 3.61
C ASP A 146 1.09 20.73 4.57
N LYS A 147 1.02 19.48 4.09
CA LYS A 147 1.27 18.28 4.89
C LYS A 147 2.69 17.73 4.69
N HIS A 148 3.16 17.01 5.70
CA HIS A 148 4.34 16.17 5.57
C HIS A 148 3.97 14.88 4.81
N VAL A 149 4.79 14.51 3.83
CA VAL A 149 4.64 13.24 3.09
C VAL A 149 5.78 12.30 3.45
N ILE A 150 5.45 11.06 3.79
CA ILE A 150 6.42 9.96 3.92
C ILE A 150 6.29 9.10 2.68
N LEU A 151 7.23 9.26 1.73
CA LEU A 151 7.30 8.45 0.53
C LEU A 151 7.93 7.10 0.86
N VAL A 152 7.19 6.01 0.65
CA VAL A 152 7.61 4.64 0.96
C VAL A 152 7.99 3.91 -0.32
N GLU A 153 9.25 3.50 -0.40
CA GLU A 153 9.86 2.75 -1.52
C GLU A 153 10.31 1.36 -1.04
N ASP A 154 10.24 0.35 -1.90
CA ASP A 154 10.85 -0.95 -1.63
C ASP A 154 12.37 -0.89 -1.82
N ILE A 155 12.83 -0.22 -2.87
CA ILE A 155 14.26 -0.08 -3.17
C ILE A 155 14.59 1.28 -3.78
N VAL A 156 15.64 1.91 -3.26
CA VAL A 156 16.25 3.08 -3.90
C VAL A 156 17.61 2.68 -4.48
N ASP A 157 17.65 2.48 -5.79
CA ASP A 157 18.84 2.14 -6.59
C ASP A 157 19.51 3.40 -7.16
N THR A 158 19.21 3.76 -8.41
CA THR A 158 19.80 4.94 -9.08
C THR A 158 19.36 6.27 -8.45
N GLY A 159 18.22 6.29 -7.78
CA GLY A 159 17.57 7.49 -7.22
C GLY A 159 16.58 8.17 -8.16
N SER A 160 16.45 7.73 -9.41
CA SER A 160 15.63 8.40 -10.42
C SER A 160 14.15 8.54 -10.05
N THR A 161 13.56 7.49 -9.47
CA THR A 161 12.14 7.52 -9.03
C THR A 161 11.91 8.56 -7.94
N VAL A 162 12.75 8.55 -6.90
CA VAL A 162 12.67 9.50 -5.79
C VAL A 162 12.91 10.94 -6.27
N SER A 163 13.91 11.17 -7.12
CA SER A 163 14.20 12.49 -7.70
C SER A 163 13.10 13.00 -8.64
N CYS A 164 12.26 12.11 -9.20
CA CYS A 164 11.05 12.49 -9.93
C CYS A 164 9.89 12.82 -8.97
N LEU A 165 9.71 12.02 -7.92
CA LEU A 165 8.56 12.12 -7.03
C LEU A 165 8.63 13.28 -6.05
N ILE A 166 9.81 13.68 -5.57
CA ILE A 166 9.94 14.80 -4.63
C ILE A 166 9.45 16.11 -5.25
N PRO A 167 9.91 16.54 -6.45
CA PRO A 167 9.37 17.73 -7.11
C PRO A 167 7.88 17.61 -7.46
N TYR A 168 7.41 16.41 -7.82
CA TYR A 168 5.98 16.17 -8.03
C TYR A 168 5.18 16.46 -6.76
N LEU A 169 5.58 15.93 -5.62
CA LEU A 169 4.92 16.15 -4.33
C LEU A 169 4.98 17.62 -3.89
N GLU A 170 6.12 18.29 -4.11
CA GLU A 170 6.27 19.73 -3.90
C GLU A 170 5.27 20.52 -4.74
N SER A 171 5.11 20.16 -6.03
CA SER A 171 4.13 20.80 -6.92
C SER A 171 2.67 20.58 -6.49
N LYS A 172 2.40 19.55 -5.68
CA LYS A 172 1.10 19.30 -5.03
C LYS A 172 0.94 20.04 -3.70
N GLY A 173 1.95 20.81 -3.29
CA GLY A 173 1.93 21.64 -2.10
C GLY A 173 2.41 20.94 -0.83
N ALA A 174 3.08 19.79 -0.91
CA ALA A 174 3.66 19.15 0.26
C ALA A 174 4.65 20.11 0.96
N SER A 175 4.56 20.23 2.29
CA SER A 175 5.43 21.13 3.05
C SER A 175 6.82 20.54 3.29
N SER A 176 6.92 19.21 3.29
CA SER A 176 8.17 18.47 3.37
C SER A 176 7.95 17.01 2.96
N VAL A 177 9.01 16.36 2.48
CA VAL A 177 8.96 14.96 2.02
C VAL A 177 10.09 14.18 2.66
N SER A 178 9.74 13.20 3.49
CA SER A 178 10.65 12.14 3.91
C SER A 178 10.61 10.99 2.93
N VAL A 179 11.73 10.27 2.82
CA VAL A 179 11.82 9.02 2.05
C VAL A 179 12.08 7.89 3.04
N CYS A 180 11.25 6.85 3.02
CA CYS A 180 11.44 5.62 3.75
C CYS A 180 11.61 4.49 2.76
N THR A 181 12.83 4.00 2.59
CA THR A 181 13.12 2.89 1.68
C THR A 181 13.43 1.62 2.45
N PHE A 182 12.90 0.48 2.01
CA PHE A 182 13.25 -0.80 2.59
C PHE A 182 14.71 -1.18 2.28
N LEU A 183 15.12 -1.13 1.01
CA LEU A 183 16.50 -1.32 0.57
C LEU A 183 17.09 -0.03 0.02
N ASP A 184 18.33 0.27 0.36
CA ASP A 184 19.10 1.37 -0.26
C ASP A 184 20.39 0.80 -0.86
N LYS A 185 20.69 1.18 -2.10
CA LYS A 185 21.94 0.84 -2.80
C LYS A 185 22.75 2.11 -3.10
N PRO A 186 23.45 2.69 -2.11
CA PRO A 186 24.23 3.91 -2.31
C PRO A 186 25.29 3.80 -3.42
N THR A 187 25.87 2.61 -3.62
CA THR A 187 26.90 2.36 -4.65
C THR A 187 26.36 2.47 -6.08
N ARG A 188 25.04 2.43 -6.26
CA ARG A 188 24.34 2.50 -7.54
C ARG A 188 23.74 3.87 -7.84
N ARG A 189 23.89 4.80 -6.90
CA ARG A 189 23.35 6.15 -6.98
C ARG A 189 23.87 6.86 -8.24
N LYS A 190 22.94 7.28 -9.11
CA LYS A 190 23.25 8.11 -10.30
C LYS A 190 22.73 9.53 -10.14
N VAL A 191 21.71 9.73 -9.32
CA VAL A 191 21.09 11.03 -9.05
C VAL A 191 21.12 11.29 -7.54
N GLN A 192 21.50 12.50 -7.15
CA GLN A 192 21.44 12.93 -5.76
C GLN A 192 19.98 13.03 -5.32
N VAL A 193 19.64 12.39 -4.19
CA VAL A 193 18.32 12.52 -3.58
C VAL A 193 18.35 13.73 -2.66
N GLU A 194 17.69 14.80 -3.08
CA GLU A 194 17.50 16.01 -2.30
C GLU A 194 16.13 15.95 -1.62
N LEU A 195 16.11 15.98 -0.28
CA LEU A 195 14.88 15.94 0.49
C LEU A 195 14.22 17.32 0.55
N LEU A 196 12.89 17.36 0.53
CA LEU A 196 12.12 18.59 0.62
C LEU A 196 11.90 19.00 2.09
N GLY A 197 12.22 20.25 2.42
CA GLY A 197 11.95 20.85 3.73
C GLY A 197 12.61 20.10 4.88
N LYS A 198 11.84 19.75 5.92
CA LYS A 198 12.29 18.96 7.08
C LYS A 198 12.30 17.45 6.83
N GLY A 199 12.35 17.02 5.57
CA GLY A 199 12.38 15.61 5.19
C GLY A 199 13.54 14.84 5.81
N LYS A 200 13.30 13.56 6.11
CA LYS A 200 14.34 12.61 6.55
C LYS A 200 14.46 11.43 5.58
N PHE A 201 15.64 10.80 5.56
CA PHE A 201 15.86 9.57 4.81
C PHE A 201 15.94 8.38 5.79
N TYR A 202 14.85 7.60 5.86
CA TYR A 202 14.78 6.38 6.66
C TYR A 202 15.21 5.19 5.79
N ARG A 203 16.25 4.49 6.23
CA ARG A 203 16.81 3.34 5.51
C ARG A 203 16.52 2.06 6.27
N GLY A 204 15.85 1.09 5.64
CA GLY A 204 15.73 -0.27 6.18
C GLY A 204 17.09 -0.95 6.20
N PHE A 205 17.54 -1.46 5.06
CA PHE A 205 18.83 -2.11 4.91
C PHE A 205 19.65 -1.44 3.81
N GLN A 206 20.97 -1.42 4.00
CA GLN A 206 21.88 -1.15 2.90
C GLN A 206 22.13 -2.46 2.15
N CYS A 207 21.84 -2.46 0.85
CA CYS A 207 22.02 -3.62 -0.01
C CYS A 207 23.24 -3.42 -0.93
N PRO A 208 24.14 -4.41 -1.08
CA PRO A 208 25.13 -4.42 -2.15
C PRO A 208 24.46 -4.48 -3.54
N ASP A 209 25.27 -4.40 -4.60
CA ASP A 209 24.78 -4.51 -5.98
C ASP A 209 24.42 -5.94 -6.39
N TYR A 210 23.38 -6.49 -5.74
CA TYR A 210 22.77 -7.78 -6.07
C TYR A 210 21.44 -7.58 -6.79
N PHE A 211 21.10 -8.49 -7.71
CA PHE A 211 19.74 -8.54 -8.26
C PHE A 211 18.85 -9.25 -7.24
N VAL A 212 17.95 -8.50 -6.59
CA VAL A 212 17.13 -9.00 -5.47
C VAL A 212 15.66 -9.08 -5.84
N VAL A 213 14.98 -10.08 -5.30
CA VAL A 213 13.54 -10.31 -5.46
C VAL A 213 12.91 -10.71 -4.14
N GLY A 214 11.58 -10.65 -4.07
CA GLY A 214 10.82 -10.98 -2.87
C GLY A 214 10.37 -9.76 -2.08
N TYR A 215 9.38 -9.97 -1.22
CA TYR A 215 8.78 -8.92 -0.38
C TYR A 215 8.44 -7.64 -1.16
N GLY A 216 7.77 -7.82 -2.31
CA GLY A 216 7.33 -6.75 -3.19
C GLY A 216 8.23 -6.52 -4.41
N MET A 217 9.53 -6.80 -4.29
CA MET A 217 10.49 -6.72 -5.41
C MET A 217 10.31 -7.88 -6.38
N ASP A 218 10.48 -7.61 -7.67
CA ASP A 218 10.18 -8.57 -8.74
C ASP A 218 11.31 -8.79 -9.75
N PHE A 219 11.10 -9.86 -10.51
CA PHE A 219 11.65 -10.02 -11.85
C PHE A 219 10.53 -10.50 -12.76
N ALA A 220 10.29 -9.77 -13.85
CA ALA A 220 9.23 -10.05 -14.81
C ALA A 220 7.85 -10.23 -14.13
N GLU A 221 7.52 -9.36 -13.17
CA GLU A 221 6.28 -9.38 -12.37
C GLU A 221 6.10 -10.58 -11.42
N LEU A 222 7.11 -11.44 -11.29
CA LEU A 222 7.09 -12.60 -10.41
C LEU A 222 7.87 -12.35 -9.11
N TYR A 223 7.82 -13.31 -8.18
CA TYR A 223 8.55 -13.33 -6.90
C TYR A 223 8.11 -12.32 -5.84
N ARG A 224 7.30 -11.31 -6.15
CA ARG A 224 6.82 -10.30 -5.17
C ARG A 224 6.26 -10.90 -3.89
N ASN A 225 5.66 -12.09 -3.99
CA ASN A 225 5.00 -12.82 -2.89
C ASN A 225 5.96 -13.66 -2.02
N LEU A 226 7.26 -13.72 -2.30
CA LEU A 226 8.21 -14.38 -1.40
C LEU A 226 8.26 -13.62 -0.07
N PRO A 227 8.21 -14.31 1.08
CA PRO A 227 8.15 -13.66 2.40
C PRO A 227 9.53 -13.18 2.90
N TYR A 228 10.56 -13.26 2.05
CA TYR A 228 11.94 -12.93 2.33
C TYR A 228 12.54 -12.18 1.14
N ILE A 229 13.75 -11.61 1.31
CA ILE A 229 14.54 -11.07 0.21
C ILE A 229 15.61 -12.07 -0.20
N GLY A 230 15.61 -12.45 -1.48
CA GLY A 230 16.59 -13.35 -2.06
C GLY A 230 17.38 -12.70 -3.18
N VAL A 231 18.61 -13.18 -3.41
CA VAL A 231 19.37 -12.92 -4.62
C VAL A 231 18.88 -13.87 -5.70
N LEU A 232 18.43 -13.35 -6.84
CA LEU A 232 18.05 -14.17 -7.98
C LEU A 232 19.32 -14.74 -8.64
N LYS A 233 19.32 -16.01 -9.04
CA LYS A 233 20.48 -16.58 -9.76
C LYS A 233 20.72 -15.86 -11.09
N PRO A 234 21.98 -15.58 -11.46
CA PRO A 234 22.32 -14.90 -12.72
C PRO A 234 21.72 -15.53 -13.99
N GLU A 235 21.57 -16.85 -14.03
CA GLU A 235 21.03 -17.60 -15.17
C GLU A 235 19.58 -17.22 -15.57
N TYR A 236 18.85 -16.49 -14.71
CA TYR A 236 17.50 -16.03 -15.02
C TYR A 236 17.44 -14.62 -15.61
N TYR A 237 18.49 -13.81 -15.48
CA TYR A 237 18.45 -12.38 -15.86
C TYR A 237 19.68 -11.86 -16.61
N LYS A 238 20.69 -12.71 -16.83
CA LYS A 238 21.88 -12.40 -17.64
C LYS A 238 21.90 -13.18 -18.94
#